data_AF-F3KDI4-F1
#
_entry.id   AF-F3KDI4-F1
#
_cell.length_a   1.000
_cell.length_b   1.000
_cell.length_c   1.000
_cell.angle_alpha   90.00
_cell.angle_beta   90.00
_cell.angle_gamma   90.00
#
_symmetry.space_group_name_H-M   'P 1'
#
loop_
_entity.id
_entity.type
_entity.pdbx_description
1 polymer ?
#
loop_
_entity_poly.entity_id
_entity_poly.type
_entity_poly.pdbx_seq_one_letter_code
_entity_poly.pdbx_strand_id
1 'polypeptide(L)' 'MASENLPKDSELELWVEIKGCPGKFLLTGVVRWCRPKGAEFCCGVEFTPTEESDFLEWQDLFI' A
#
# COMPACT_ATOMS: atom_id res chain seq x y z
N MET A 1 -9.04 -6.12 17.40
CA MET A 1 -8.01 -6.83 16.62
C MET A 1 -6.75 -5.99 16.74
N ALA A 2 -5.65 -6.58 17.20
CA ALA A 2 -4.42 -5.83 17.46
C ALA A 2 -3.98 -5.11 16.17
N SER A 3 -3.79 -3.80 16.25
CA SER A 3 -3.06 -3.07 15.22
C SER A 3 -1.60 -3.51 15.36
N GLU A 4 -1.25 -4.63 14.73
CA GLU A 4 0.10 -5.15 14.82
C GLU A 4 1.01 -4.31 13.93
N ASN A 5 2.17 -3.94 14.48
CA ASN A 5 3.20 -3.22 13.76
C ASN A 5 3.66 -4.06 12.56
N LEU A 6 3.53 -3.55 11.34
CA LEU A 6 4.05 -4.24 10.16
C LEU A 6 5.59 -4.23 10.20
N PRO A 7 6.26 -5.40 10.08
CA PRO A 7 7.71 -5.47 10.12
C PRO A 7 8.34 -4.62 9.02
N LYS A 8 9.48 -3.99 9.32
CA LYS A 8 10.28 -3.33 8.28
C LYS A 8 10.76 -4.38 7.28
N ASP A 9 10.81 -3.98 6.01
CA ASP A 9 11.28 -4.77 4.87
C ASP A 9 10.37 -5.97 4.53
N SER A 10 9.18 -6.07 5.14
CA SER A 10 8.17 -7.04 4.69
C SER A 10 7.55 -6.61 3.36
N GLU A 11 7.39 -7.58 2.47
CA GLU A 11 6.58 -7.43 1.27
C GLU A 11 5.09 -7.44 1.61
N LEU A 12 4.35 -6.57 0.94
CA LEU A 12 2.91 -6.44 1.06
C LEU A 12 2.26 -6.51 -0.31
N GLU A 13 1.13 -7.19 -0.34
CA GLU A 13 0.14 -7.11 -1.41
C GLU A 13 -1.09 -6.37 -0.84
N LEU A 14 -1.48 -5.27 -1.49
CA LEU A 14 -2.54 -4.38 -1.02
C LEU A 14 -3.59 -4.17 -2.11
N TRP A 15 -4.85 -4.42 -1.76
CA TRP A 15 -5.99 -4.03 -2.58
C TRP A 15 -6.44 -2.62 -2.19
N VAL A 16 -6.28 -1.66 -3.09
CA VAL A 16 -6.60 -0.25 -2.87
C VAL A 16 -7.82 0.15 -3.69
N GLU A 17 -8.82 0.72 -3.02
CA GLU A 17 -9.99 1.33 -3.64
C GLU A 17 -9.92 2.85 -3.47
N ILE A 18 -10.02 3.59 -4.57
CA ILE A 18 -10.07 5.06 -4.55
C ILE A 18 -11.51 5.49 -4.75
N LYS A 19 -12.05 6.20 -3.75
CA LYS A 19 -13.42 6.74 -3.84
C LYS A 19 -13.53 7.68 -5.06
N GLY A 20 -14.40 7.33 -5.99
CA GLY A 20 -14.64 8.10 -7.22
C GLY A 20 -13.94 7.56 -8.46
N CYS A 21 -13.05 6.58 -8.30
CA CYS A 21 -12.48 5.82 -9.42
C CYS A 21 -13.20 4.45 -9.52
N PRO A 22 -13.61 4.01 -10.72
CA PRO A 22 -14.13 2.66 -10.87
C PRO A 22 -12.99 1.64 -10.73
N GLY A 23 -13.17 0.64 -9.86
CA GLY A 23 -12.26 -0.49 -9.71
C GLY A 23 -11.49 -0.55 -8.39
N LYS A 24 -10.66 -1.59 -8.27
CA LYS A 24 -9.67 -1.77 -7.19
C LYS A 24 -8.32 -2.03 -7.85
N PHE A 25 -7.27 -1.50 -7.25
CA PHE A 25 -5.90 -1.66 -7.72
C PHE A 25 -5.17 -2.65 -6.82
N LEU A 26 -4.54 -3.64 -7.41
CA LEU A 26 -3.61 -4.52 -6.74
C LEU A 26 -2.22 -3.88 -6.75
N LEU A 27 -1.72 -3.50 -5.59
CA LEU A 27 -0.40 -2.89 -5.43
C LEU A 27 0.52 -3.78 -4.61
N THR A 28 1.75 -3.97 -5.09
CA THR A 28 2.81 -4.70 -4.39
C THR A 28 3.91 -3.74 -3.95
N GLY A 29 4.39 -3.89 -2.71
CA GLY A 29 5.37 -2.97 -2.15
C GLY A 29 6.05 -3.46 -0.89
N VAL A 30 7.05 -2.70 -0.43
CA VAL A 30 7.87 -3.03 0.74
C VAL A 30 7.65 -2.00 1.84
N VAL A 31 7.44 -2.47 3.08
CA VAL A 31 7.34 -1.59 4.24
C VAL A 31 8.70 -0.96 4.54
N ARG A 32 8.82 0.36 4.42
CA ARG A 32 10.06 1.10 4.72
C ARG A 32 10.11 1.59 6.17
N TRP A 33 8.96 1.93 6.71
CA TRP A 33 8.81 2.33 8.11
C TRP A 33 7.39 2.05 8.57
N CYS A 34 7.23 1.74 9.85
CA CYS A 34 5.93 1.80 10.50
C CYS A 34 6.08 2.37 11.91
N ARG A 35 5.20 3.32 12.27
CA ARG A 35 5.30 4.10 13.50
C ARG A 35 3.92 4.19 14.17
N PRO A 36 3.85 4.11 15.51
CA PRO A 36 2.60 4.30 16.22
C PRO A 36 2.07 5.73 16.02
N LYS A 37 0.75 5.84 15.88
CA LYS A 37 -0.02 7.08 15.78
C LYS A 37 -1.30 6.94 16.61
N GLY A 38 -1.19 7.23 17.91
CA GLY A 38 -2.29 7.01 18.85
C GLY A 38 -2.54 5.50 19.07
N ALA A 39 -3.78 5.07 18.83
CA ALA A 39 -4.17 3.66 18.89
C ALA A 39 -3.92 2.89 17.58
N GLU A 40 -3.40 3.56 16.56
CA GLU A 40 -3.17 3.03 15.22
C GLU A 40 -1.68 3.06 14.87
N PHE A 41 -1.34 2.51 13.70
CA PHE A 41 -0.01 2.61 13.12
C PHE A 41 -0.10 3.31 11.77
N CYS A 42 0.89 4.15 11.49
CA CYS A 42 1.11 4.73 10.18
C CYS A 42 2.34 4.05 9.59
N CYS A 43 2.19 3.43 8.42
CA CYS A 43 3.29 2.80 7.71
C CYS A 43 3.54 3.52 6.37
N GLY A 44 4.81 3.63 6.00
CA GLY A 44 5.23 4.02 4.67
C GLY A 44 5.58 2.78 3.87
N VAL A 45 4.89 2.59 2.76
CA VAL A 45 5.11 1.50 1.82
C VAL A 45 5.67 2.09 0.54
N GLU A 46 6.76 1.50 0.05
CA GLU A 46 7.31 1.83 -1.25
C GLU A 46 6.79 0.80 -2.25
N PHE A 47 5.92 1.24 -3.15
CA PHE A 47 5.35 0.39 -4.19
C PHE A 47 6.34 0.21 -5.34
N THR A 48 6.37 -1.00 -5.89
CA THR A 48 7.21 -1.35 -7.03
C THR A 48 6.32 -1.88 -8.16
N PRO A 49 6.52 -1.46 -9.42
CA PRO A 49 5.82 -2.07 -10.54
C PRO A 49 6.21 -3.54 -10.67
N THR A 50 5.21 -4.41 -10.79
CA THR A 50 5.36 -5.84 -11.09
C THR A 50 4.38 -6.21 -12.19
N GLU A 51 4.61 -7.32 -12.91
CA GLU A 51 3.68 -7.77 -13.96
C GLU A 51 2.28 -8.09 -13.42
N GLU A 52 2.19 -8.44 -12.13
CA GLU A 52 0.93 -8.79 -11.45
C GLU A 52 0.29 -7.61 -10.72
N SER A 53 0.88 -6.40 -10.76
CA SER A 53 0.34 -5.23 -10.06
C SER A 53 -0.19 -4.15 -11.00
N ASP A 54 -1.26 -3.48 -10.57
CA ASP A 54 -1.90 -2.38 -11.29
C ASP A 54 -1.17 -1.04 -11.06
N PHE A 55 0.12 -1.07 -10.68
CA PHE A 55 0.86 0.12 -10.26
C PHE A 55 0.92 1.21 -11.33
N LEU A 56 1.11 0.82 -12.60
CA LEU A 56 1.19 1.78 -13.71
C LEU A 56 -0.16 2.44 -13.98
N GLU A 57 -1.25 1.67 -14.01
CA GLU A 57 -2.61 2.20 -14.17
C GLU A 57 -2.99 3.12 -13.02
N TRP A 58 -2.59 2.75 -11.79
CA TRP A 58 -2.79 3.57 -10.61
C TRP A 58 -1.99 4.88 -10.66
N GLN A 59 -0.75 4.83 -11.13
CA GLN A 59 0.11 6.01 -11.27
C GLN A 59 -0.47 7.02 -12.27
N ASP A 60 -1.02 6.55 -13.38
CA ASP A 60 -1.60 7.38 -14.44
C ASP A 60 -2.83 8.20 -13.98
N LEU A 61 -3.48 7.82 -12.87
CA LEU A 61 -4.62 8.57 -12.32
C LEU A 61 -4.23 9.92 -11.68
N PHE A 62 -2.96 10.13 -11.34
CA PHE A 62 -2.48 11.29 -10.59
C PHE A 62 -1.56 12.21 -11.39
N ILE A 63 -1.39 11.95 -12.69
CA ILE A 63 -0.57 12.74 -13.62
C ILE A 63 -1.44 13.72 -14.41
#